data_AF-A0A520J0W0-F1
#
_entry.id   AF-A0A520J0W0-F1
#
_cell.length_a   1.000
_cell.length_b   1.000
_cell.length_c   1.000
_cell.angle_alpha   90.00
_cell.angle_beta   90.00
_cell.angle_gamma   90.00
#
_symmetry.space_group_name_H-M   'P 1'
#
loop_
_entity.id
_entity.type
_entity.pdbx_description
1 polymer ?
#
loop_
_entity_poly.entity_id
_entity_poly.type
_entity_poly.pdbx_seq_one_letter_code
_entity_poly.pdbx_strand_id
1 'polypeptide(L)'
;MKKYRWLVVGLILSETSIAQQQENYLSNEGFKRRINREFMNVASGQTNTALGNYLSIDPVTGSFSAKGILPIGSDKKPLSILSFRMDGSLLGNSPAALFTNSKINSGASVQMEYHFQLGGSQITYEGGEKANLHLQLAVLKSNRNRSKGHLREVYEKQAVERSYSQACLFEERVQRDIYKTERQWESWKFSADSMVWMVPPPALLDAAVDTLLKLDKKLNQLSSALWQAKKDADSIRQVLFDYEDLNTYKEIILDKEEAKTRAELESNAAVEVFSFNWLTGVAGVGKKKYYTYDPDLQYDLQIEEQKKETYQFGLVINRYRHNESKKRAYYLNAGVLRMRDNNASFLPTTEIKQEVEKVDGDTTRTISRTYNAFTDPIQNRLQWSLFGNWTFLFTKQMSGFHLSTVVDIRDHSGTLWHSGLGFVISLKSEKKDQPFINLEPYIQFQDILNEYDQDSKFYKRNEIGLRISLPFNFYTSKINDYASQKVR
;
A
#
# COMPACT_ATOMS: atom_id res chain seq x y z
N MET A 1 15.64 -40.41 9.77
CA MET A 1 14.84 -39.33 9.13
C MET A 1 15.69 -38.43 8.19
N LYS A 2 16.34 -38.94 7.14
CA LYS A 2 17.13 -38.13 6.18
C LYS A 2 16.50 -37.98 4.77
N LYS A 3 15.40 -38.69 4.46
CA LYS A 3 14.84 -38.76 3.09
C LYS A 3 13.61 -37.88 2.80
N TYR A 4 13.01 -37.21 3.78
CA TYR A 4 11.76 -36.45 3.59
C TYR A 4 11.92 -34.92 3.55
N ARG A 5 13.14 -34.37 3.61
CA ARG A 5 13.38 -32.92 3.65
C ARG A 5 13.09 -32.16 2.35
N TRP A 6 12.94 -32.85 1.21
CA TRP A 6 12.84 -32.19 -0.10
C TRP A 6 11.43 -32.17 -0.70
N LEU A 7 10.48 -32.94 -0.17
CA LEU A 7 9.19 -33.16 -0.86
C LEU A 7 8.18 -32.02 -0.62
N VAL A 8 8.22 -31.35 0.54
CA VAL A 8 7.27 -30.26 0.88
C VAL A 8 7.69 -28.92 0.24
N VAL A 9 9.00 -28.67 0.10
CA VAL A 9 9.51 -27.46 -0.57
C VAL A 9 9.31 -27.54 -2.08
N GLY A 10 9.37 -28.75 -2.66
CA GLY A 10 9.20 -28.98 -4.09
C GLY A 10 7.80 -28.64 -4.61
N LEU A 11 6.73 -29.00 -3.89
CA LEU A 11 5.35 -28.76 -4.32
C LEU A 11 4.93 -27.29 -4.31
N ILE A 12 5.54 -26.47 -3.42
CA ILE A 12 5.25 -25.02 -3.38
C ILE A 12 5.95 -24.29 -4.52
N LEU A 13 7.10 -24.80 -4.99
CA LEU A 13 7.91 -24.16 -6.02
C LEU A 13 7.60 -24.65 -7.45
N SER A 14 7.15 -25.90 -7.65
CA SER A 14 6.99 -26.49 -8.99
C SER A 14 5.88 -25.89 -9.86
N GLU A 15 4.98 -25.09 -9.30
CA GLU A 15 4.00 -24.32 -10.09
C GLU A 15 4.45 -22.89 -10.44
N THR A 16 5.66 -22.47 -10.04
CA THR A 16 6.08 -21.06 -10.21
C THR A 16 6.74 -20.75 -11.57
N SER A 17 6.92 -21.73 -12.45
CA SER A 17 7.80 -21.58 -13.61
C SER A 17 7.18 -21.98 -14.94
N ILE A 18 6.14 -21.25 -15.36
CA ILE A 18 6.05 -20.70 -16.74
C ILE A 18 5.40 -19.33 -16.60
N ALA A 19 6.20 -18.29 -16.39
CA ALA A 19 5.74 -16.92 -16.57
C ALA A 19 5.45 -16.74 -18.06
N GLN A 20 4.24 -17.11 -18.50
CA GLN A 20 3.71 -16.62 -19.77
C GLN A 20 3.88 -15.10 -19.73
N GLN A 21 4.64 -14.57 -20.71
CA GLN A 21 4.75 -13.13 -20.93
C GLN A 21 3.34 -12.57 -20.95
N GLN A 22 2.94 -11.93 -19.85
CA GLN A 22 1.67 -11.24 -19.81
C GLN A 22 1.77 -10.11 -20.81
N GLU A 23 0.91 -10.12 -21.82
CA GLU A 23 0.61 -8.93 -22.60
C GLU A 23 0.13 -7.87 -21.61
N ASN A 24 1.03 -6.96 -21.23
CA ASN A 24 0.78 -5.97 -20.19
C ASN A 24 -0.14 -4.88 -20.75
N TYR A 25 -1.45 -5.09 -20.61
CA TYR A 25 -2.48 -4.09 -20.95
C TYR A 25 -2.52 -2.93 -19.97
N LEU A 26 -2.20 -3.20 -18.72
CA LEU A 26 -2.00 -2.16 -17.72
C LEU A 26 -0.65 -1.49 -17.94
N SER A 27 -0.61 -0.18 -17.71
CA SER A 27 0.68 0.47 -17.41
C SER A 27 1.36 -0.26 -16.24
N ASN A 28 2.69 -0.23 -16.18
CA ASN A 28 3.43 -0.79 -15.04
C ASN A 28 2.94 -0.17 -13.70
N GLU A 29 2.58 1.12 -13.72
CA GLU A 29 1.97 1.78 -12.56
C GLU A 29 0.57 1.23 -12.27
N GLY A 30 -0.31 1.08 -13.26
CA GLY A 30 -1.63 0.47 -13.13
C GLY A 30 -1.57 -0.94 -12.56
N PHE A 31 -0.65 -1.76 -13.07
CA PHE A 31 -0.41 -3.11 -12.57
C PHE A 31 -0.01 -3.09 -11.10
N LYS A 32 1.01 -2.31 -10.73
CA LYS A 32 1.46 -2.19 -9.32
C LYS A 32 0.35 -1.66 -8.41
N ARG A 33 -0.39 -0.64 -8.85
CA ARG A 33 -1.53 -0.11 -8.08
C ARG A 33 -2.58 -1.18 -7.82
N ARG A 34 -2.92 -1.98 -8.82
CA ARG A 34 -3.90 -3.05 -8.67
C ARG A 34 -3.39 -4.15 -7.76
N ILE A 35 -2.16 -4.61 -7.99
CA ILE A 35 -1.49 -5.60 -7.14
C ILE A 35 -1.43 -5.13 -5.68
N ASN A 36 -1.01 -3.89 -5.43
CA ASN A 36 -0.92 -3.31 -4.10
C ASN A 36 -2.28 -3.21 -3.42
N ARG A 37 -3.33 -2.83 -4.15
CA ARG A 37 -4.70 -2.78 -3.61
C ARG A 37 -5.16 -4.15 -3.16
N GLU A 38 -5.02 -5.16 -4.00
CA GLU A 38 -5.46 -6.50 -3.64
C GLU A 38 -4.57 -7.13 -2.55
N PHE A 39 -3.26 -6.84 -2.57
CA PHE A 39 -2.37 -7.21 -1.46
C PHE A 39 -2.83 -6.58 -0.15
N MET A 40 -3.23 -5.30 -0.17
CA MET A 40 -3.85 -4.65 0.98
C MET A 40 -5.18 -5.27 1.35
N ASN A 41 -6.04 -5.63 0.42
CA ASN A 41 -7.33 -6.24 0.73
C ASN A 41 -7.14 -7.59 1.45
N VAL A 42 -6.17 -8.39 0.98
CA VAL A 42 -5.78 -9.66 1.58
C VAL A 42 -5.14 -9.45 2.95
N ALA A 43 -4.14 -8.58 3.04
CA ALA A 43 -3.43 -8.31 4.29
C ALA A 43 -4.27 -7.55 5.33
N SER A 44 -5.25 -6.75 4.92
CA SER A 44 -6.19 -6.05 5.81
C SER A 44 -7.39 -6.89 6.22
N GLY A 45 -7.57 -8.07 5.61
CA GLY A 45 -8.70 -8.98 5.85
C GLY A 45 -10.04 -8.40 5.42
N GLN A 46 -10.01 -7.45 4.47
CA GLN A 46 -11.21 -7.08 3.70
C GLN A 46 -11.63 -8.22 2.78
N THR A 47 -10.70 -9.12 2.41
CA THR A 47 -11.03 -10.45 1.92
C THR A 47 -11.10 -11.44 3.08
N ASN A 48 -11.84 -12.53 2.93
CA ASN A 48 -12.03 -13.54 4.00
C ASN A 48 -10.77 -14.35 4.36
N THR A 49 -9.58 -13.90 3.97
CA THR A 49 -8.33 -14.45 4.45
C THR A 49 -8.03 -13.83 5.81
N ALA A 50 -7.79 -14.65 6.83
CA ALA A 50 -7.57 -14.28 8.24
C ALA A 50 -6.30 -13.43 8.53
N LEU A 51 -5.80 -12.68 7.55
CA LEU A 51 -4.61 -11.86 7.64
C LEU A 51 -4.85 -10.45 8.19
N GLY A 52 -6.11 -10.06 8.28
CA GLY A 52 -6.52 -8.67 8.49
C GLY A 52 -6.45 -8.08 9.87
N ASN A 53 -7.05 -6.89 9.95
CA ASN A 53 -7.40 -6.27 11.20
C ASN A 53 -8.57 -7.06 11.82
N TYR A 54 -8.32 -7.78 12.89
CA TYR A 54 -9.36 -8.56 13.55
C TYR A 54 -9.18 -8.56 15.06
N LEU A 55 -10.32 -8.72 15.74
CA LEU A 55 -10.38 -9.11 17.13
C LEU A 55 -10.99 -10.50 17.16
N SER A 56 -10.26 -11.47 17.71
CA SER A 56 -10.76 -12.83 17.89
C SER A 56 -10.79 -13.15 19.37
N ILE A 57 -11.82 -13.89 19.76
CA ILE A 57 -11.93 -14.47 21.09
C ILE A 57 -12.19 -15.95 20.89
N ASP A 58 -11.41 -16.77 21.59
CA ASP A 58 -11.71 -18.18 21.75
C ASP A 58 -12.32 -18.39 23.13
N PRO A 59 -13.64 -18.64 23.20
CA PRO A 59 -14.32 -18.80 24.48
C PRO A 59 -13.90 -20.06 25.23
N VAL A 60 -13.37 -21.08 24.55
CA VAL A 60 -12.95 -22.34 25.18
C VAL A 60 -11.69 -22.12 26.00
N THR A 61 -10.73 -21.39 25.42
CA THR A 61 -9.44 -21.11 26.07
C THR A 61 -9.41 -19.78 26.82
N GLY A 62 -10.44 -18.94 26.67
CA GLY A 62 -10.46 -17.57 27.20
C GLY A 62 -9.36 -16.69 26.59
N SER A 63 -8.84 -17.06 25.42
CA SER A 63 -7.80 -16.30 24.72
C SER A 63 -8.41 -15.25 23.80
N PHE A 64 -7.70 -14.15 23.63
CA PHE A 64 -8.05 -13.10 22.69
C PHE A 64 -6.83 -12.67 21.88
N SER A 65 -7.06 -12.25 20.65
CA SER A 65 -6.03 -11.72 19.77
C SER A 65 -6.55 -10.48 19.07
N ALA A 66 -5.74 -9.44 19.04
CA ALA A 66 -5.96 -8.25 18.25
C ALA A 66 -4.84 -8.12 17.22
N LYS A 67 -5.20 -8.00 15.94
CA LYS A 67 -4.24 -7.75 14.85
C LYS A 67 -4.51 -6.40 14.20
N GLY A 68 -3.45 -5.68 13.90
CA GLY A 68 -3.46 -4.41 13.20
C GLY A 68 -2.44 -4.40 12.06
N ILE A 69 -2.71 -3.65 10.99
CA ILE A 69 -1.81 -3.49 9.85
C ILE A 69 -1.56 -2.03 9.49
N LEU A 70 -0.36 -1.76 8.99
CA LEU A 70 0.11 -0.45 8.54
C LEU A 70 0.78 -0.61 7.16
N PRO A 71 0.19 -0.10 6.06
CA PRO A 71 0.86 -0.06 4.77
C PRO A 71 2.06 0.89 4.81
N ILE A 72 3.19 0.45 4.25
CA ILE A 72 4.42 1.22 4.10
C ILE A 72 4.77 1.26 2.61
N GLY A 73 4.70 2.44 2.01
CA GLY A 73 5.11 2.67 0.61
C GLY A 73 4.17 3.58 -0.17
N SER A 74 4.35 3.57 -1.49
CA SER A 74 3.51 4.29 -2.45
C SER A 74 2.83 3.31 -3.40
N ASP A 75 1.70 3.70 -3.95
CA ASP A 75 0.93 2.97 -4.97
C ASP A 75 1.76 2.61 -6.24
N LYS A 76 2.82 3.38 -6.55
CA LYS A 76 3.75 3.16 -7.68
C LYS A 76 4.90 2.18 -7.45
N LYS A 77 5.13 1.75 -6.22
CA LYS A 77 6.21 0.80 -5.83
C LYS A 77 5.57 -0.44 -5.18
N PRO A 78 6.22 -1.61 -5.20
CA PRO A 78 5.72 -2.76 -4.44
C PRO A 78 5.46 -2.35 -3.00
N LEU A 79 4.23 -2.52 -2.54
CA LEU A 79 3.83 -2.14 -1.21
C LEU A 79 4.43 -3.12 -0.20
N SER A 80 4.91 -2.60 0.92
CA SER A 80 5.24 -3.41 2.10
C SER A 80 4.20 -3.15 3.17
N ILE A 81 3.96 -4.13 4.04
CA ILE A 81 2.96 -4.01 5.11
C ILE A 81 3.63 -4.39 6.42
N LEU A 82 3.51 -3.53 7.41
CA LEU A 82 3.87 -3.84 8.79
C LEU A 82 2.62 -4.22 9.55
N SER A 83 2.55 -5.42 10.10
CA SER A 83 1.48 -5.84 10.99
C SER A 83 1.99 -5.90 12.43
N PHE A 84 1.08 -5.68 13.37
CA PHE A 84 1.26 -5.95 14.77
C PHE A 84 0.13 -6.87 15.24
N ARG A 85 0.46 -7.87 16.04
CA ARG A 85 -0.49 -8.77 16.69
C ARG A 85 -0.23 -8.74 18.18
N MET A 86 -1.30 -8.67 18.94
CA MET A 86 -1.29 -8.74 20.39
C MET A 86 -2.16 -9.90 20.80
N ASP A 87 -1.59 -10.89 21.47
CA ASP A 87 -2.34 -12.00 22.06
C ASP A 87 -2.42 -11.79 23.56
N GLY A 88 -3.50 -12.29 24.16
CA GLY A 88 -3.65 -12.37 25.60
C GLY A 88 -4.58 -13.52 25.98
N SER A 89 -4.57 -13.88 27.26
CA SER A 89 -5.52 -14.83 27.83
C SER A 89 -6.12 -14.28 29.11
N LEU A 90 -7.35 -14.68 29.40
CA LEU A 90 -7.98 -14.42 30.69
C LEU A 90 -7.25 -15.24 31.77
N LEU A 91 -6.56 -14.55 32.69
CA LEU A 91 -5.97 -15.17 33.89
C LEU A 91 -7.01 -15.12 35.02
N GLY A 92 -7.84 -16.16 35.14
CA GLY A 92 -8.89 -16.26 36.17
C GLY A 92 -10.06 -15.29 35.95
N ASN A 93 -10.74 -14.91 37.05
CA ASN A 93 -11.91 -14.01 37.05
C ASN A 93 -11.60 -12.51 36.81
N SER A 94 -10.35 -12.16 36.46
CA SER A 94 -9.94 -10.75 36.29
C SER A 94 -9.99 -10.33 34.82
N PRO A 95 -10.47 -9.11 34.49
CA PRO A 95 -10.49 -8.62 33.11
C PRO A 95 -9.07 -8.61 32.52
N ALA A 96 -8.98 -9.05 31.26
CA ALA A 96 -7.76 -9.11 30.49
C ALA A 96 -7.18 -7.70 30.23
N ALA A 97 -6.22 -7.27 31.06
CA ALA A 97 -5.40 -6.11 30.76
C ALA A 97 -4.20 -6.52 29.90
N LEU A 98 -3.95 -5.85 28.77
CA LEU A 98 -2.74 -6.06 27.94
C LEU A 98 -1.48 -5.49 28.61
N PHE A 99 -1.63 -4.39 29.33
CA PHE A 99 -0.56 -3.74 30.07
C PHE A 99 -1.00 -3.43 31.50
N THR A 100 -0.08 -3.57 32.45
CA THR A 100 -0.23 -3.13 33.84
C THR A 100 1.03 -2.37 34.23
N ASN A 101 0.89 -1.10 34.63
CA ASN A 101 2.03 -0.21 34.92
C ASN A 101 3.07 -0.17 33.78
N SER A 102 2.59 -0.03 32.54
CA SER A 102 3.41 0.00 31.31
C SER A 102 4.24 -1.26 31.03
N LYS A 103 3.99 -2.36 31.76
CA LYS A 103 4.58 -3.68 31.51
C LYS A 103 3.54 -4.59 30.87
N ILE A 104 3.96 -5.42 29.92
CA ILE A 104 3.11 -6.44 29.31
C ILE A 104 2.60 -7.38 30.42
N ASN A 105 1.29 -7.56 30.48
CA ASN A 105 0.67 -8.43 31.46
C ASN A 105 1.14 -9.88 31.23
N SER A 106 1.19 -10.65 32.30
CA SER A 106 1.40 -12.08 32.19
C SER A 106 0.31 -12.74 31.34
N GLY A 107 0.69 -13.51 30.34
CA GLY A 107 -0.23 -14.08 29.35
C GLY A 107 -0.37 -13.23 28.09
N ALA A 108 0.18 -12.00 28.06
CA ALA A 108 0.19 -11.18 26.87
C ALA A 108 1.49 -11.37 26.04
N SER A 109 1.32 -11.31 24.72
CA SER A 109 2.42 -11.28 23.75
C SER A 109 2.19 -10.18 22.73
N VAL A 110 3.28 -9.69 22.16
CA VAL A 110 3.27 -8.75 21.05
C VAL A 110 4.15 -9.33 19.95
N GLN A 111 3.62 -9.38 18.74
CA GLN A 111 4.28 -9.84 17.54
C GLN A 111 4.22 -8.74 16.50
N MET A 112 5.31 -8.55 15.77
CA MET A 112 5.40 -7.71 14.60
C MET A 112 5.70 -8.59 13.39
N GLU A 113 5.01 -8.33 12.28
CA GLU A 113 5.28 -9.01 11.02
C GLU A 113 5.55 -7.98 9.92
N TYR A 114 6.60 -8.18 9.14
CA TYR A 114 6.92 -7.34 8.00
C TYR A 114 6.73 -8.12 6.71
N HIS A 115 5.71 -7.74 5.94
CA HIS A 115 5.32 -8.38 4.70
C HIS A 115 5.91 -7.62 3.52
N PHE A 116 6.68 -8.32 2.68
CA PHE A 116 7.22 -7.78 1.44
C PHE A 116 6.84 -8.66 0.26
N GLN A 117 6.26 -8.03 -0.75
CA GLN A 117 5.84 -8.70 -1.96
C GLN A 117 7.04 -9.29 -2.71
N LEU A 118 6.88 -10.53 -3.17
CA LEU A 118 7.81 -11.19 -4.07
C LEU A 118 7.37 -10.95 -5.53
N GLY A 119 8.32 -11.12 -6.46
CA GLY A 119 8.02 -11.08 -7.90
C GLY A 119 7.06 -12.18 -8.34
N GLY A 120 6.65 -12.15 -9.62
CA GLY A 120 5.77 -13.17 -10.20
C GLY A 120 4.30 -13.01 -9.83
N SER A 121 3.86 -11.79 -9.50
CA SER A 121 2.44 -11.50 -9.41
C SER A 121 1.81 -11.53 -10.80
N GLN A 122 0.54 -11.94 -10.90
CA GLN A 122 -0.17 -12.13 -12.17
C GLN A 122 -1.60 -11.60 -12.08
N ILE A 123 -2.02 -10.87 -13.11
CA ILE A 123 -3.40 -10.42 -13.32
C ILE A 123 -3.88 -10.95 -14.67
N THR A 124 -5.00 -11.68 -14.69
CA THR A 124 -5.64 -12.15 -15.92
C THR A 124 -7.02 -11.52 -16.03
N TYR A 125 -7.40 -11.14 -17.25
CA TYR A 125 -8.69 -10.51 -17.56
C TYR A 125 -9.57 -11.48 -18.32
N GLU A 126 -10.87 -11.37 -18.10
CA GLU A 126 -11.85 -11.99 -19.00
C GLU A 126 -11.73 -11.35 -20.40
N GLY A 127 -11.90 -12.14 -21.46
CA GLY A 127 -11.64 -11.70 -22.84
C GLY A 127 -12.44 -10.44 -23.24
N GLY A 128 -13.70 -10.34 -22.82
CA GLY A 128 -14.56 -9.17 -23.09
C GLY A 128 -14.10 -7.91 -22.34
N GLU A 129 -13.79 -8.04 -21.06
CA GLU A 129 -13.28 -6.95 -20.21
C GLU A 129 -11.92 -6.43 -20.70
N LYS A 130 -11.05 -7.34 -21.14
CA LYS A 130 -9.78 -7.02 -21.79
C LYS A 130 -9.98 -6.13 -23.02
N ALA A 131 -10.91 -6.51 -23.91
CA ALA A 131 -11.21 -5.72 -25.12
C ALA A 131 -11.83 -4.35 -24.78
N ASN A 132 -12.74 -4.31 -23.81
CA ASN A 132 -13.39 -3.07 -23.36
C ASN A 132 -12.38 -2.08 -22.76
N LEU A 133 -11.53 -2.52 -21.83
CA LEU A 133 -10.49 -1.67 -21.24
C LEU A 133 -9.54 -1.13 -22.32
N HIS A 134 -9.14 -1.96 -23.28
CA HIS A 134 -8.27 -1.53 -24.37
C HIS A 134 -8.94 -0.44 -25.23
N LEU A 135 -10.22 -0.63 -25.58
CA LEU A 135 -11.00 0.37 -26.32
C LEU A 135 -11.12 1.68 -25.55
N GLN A 136 -11.43 1.62 -24.25
CA GLN A 136 -11.55 2.81 -23.40
C GLN A 136 -10.23 3.59 -23.31
N LEU A 137 -9.11 2.90 -23.14
CA LEU A 137 -7.78 3.51 -23.12
C LEU A 137 -7.40 4.11 -24.49
N ALA A 138 -7.76 3.45 -25.59
CA ALA A 138 -7.54 3.96 -26.94
C ALA A 138 -8.38 5.22 -27.21
N VAL A 139 -9.66 5.24 -26.81
CA VAL A 139 -10.55 6.41 -26.90
C VAL A 139 -10.01 7.56 -26.05
N LEU A 140 -9.57 7.30 -24.81
CA LEU A 140 -8.98 8.31 -23.94
C LEU A 140 -7.74 8.96 -24.59
N LYS A 141 -6.84 8.15 -25.15
CA LYS A 141 -5.65 8.63 -25.87
C LYS A 141 -6.02 9.44 -27.12
N SER A 142 -7.02 8.97 -27.88
CA SER A 142 -7.53 9.67 -29.07
C SER A 142 -8.14 11.03 -28.71
N ASN A 143 -8.97 11.08 -27.68
CA ASN A 143 -9.58 12.32 -27.18
C ASN A 143 -8.52 13.31 -26.71
N ARG A 144 -7.49 12.86 -25.97
CA ARG A 144 -6.35 13.71 -25.60
C ARG A 144 -5.66 14.28 -26.83
N ASN A 145 -5.32 13.44 -27.81
CA ASN A 145 -4.64 13.89 -29.02
C ASN A 145 -5.48 14.89 -29.81
N ARG A 146 -6.80 14.65 -29.90
CA ARG A 146 -7.75 15.59 -30.53
C ARG A 146 -7.81 16.91 -29.78
N SER A 147 -7.89 16.90 -28.45
CA SER A 147 -7.88 18.11 -27.63
C SER A 147 -6.57 18.88 -27.77
N LYS A 148 -5.41 18.20 -27.82
CA LYS A 148 -4.12 18.84 -28.11
C LYS A 148 -4.08 19.43 -29.52
N GLY A 149 -4.61 18.73 -30.52
CA GLY A 149 -4.77 19.25 -31.87
C GLY A 149 -5.64 20.50 -31.91
N HIS A 150 -6.81 20.46 -31.28
CA HIS A 150 -7.74 21.58 -31.20
C HIS A 150 -7.16 22.76 -30.42
N LEU A 151 -6.40 22.53 -29.34
CA LEU A 151 -5.66 23.59 -28.66
C LEU A 151 -4.69 24.25 -29.63
N ARG A 152 -3.96 23.50 -30.44
CA ARG A 152 -3.05 24.06 -31.45
C ARG A 152 -3.78 24.80 -32.58
N GLU A 153 -5.02 24.43 -32.89
CA GLU A 153 -5.85 25.04 -33.93
C GLU A 153 -6.60 26.30 -33.46
N VAL A 154 -7.39 26.20 -32.39
CA VAL A 154 -8.17 27.32 -31.81
C VAL A 154 -7.26 28.43 -31.34
N TYR A 155 -6.13 28.03 -30.78
CA TYR A 155 -5.06 28.96 -30.52
C TYR A 155 -4.23 29.08 -31.80
N GLU A 156 -4.76 29.81 -32.81
CA GLU A 156 -4.16 30.15 -34.12
C GLU A 156 -2.78 30.85 -34.03
N LYS A 157 -1.77 30.15 -33.53
CA LYS A 157 -0.38 30.60 -33.47
C LYS A 157 0.08 31.12 -34.84
N GLN A 158 -0.36 30.45 -35.91
CA GLN A 158 -0.06 30.82 -37.28
C GLN A 158 -0.67 32.16 -37.73
N ALA A 159 -1.81 32.58 -37.19
CA ALA A 159 -2.38 33.89 -37.51
C ALA A 159 -1.59 34.99 -36.80
N VAL A 160 -1.23 34.77 -35.53
CA VAL A 160 -0.42 35.71 -34.75
C VAL A 160 1.03 35.78 -35.28
N GLU A 161 1.64 34.66 -35.64
CA GLU A 161 2.96 34.60 -36.30
C GLU A 161 2.95 35.30 -37.67
N ARG A 162 1.87 35.19 -38.45
CA ARG A 162 1.69 35.94 -39.70
C ARG A 162 1.57 37.43 -39.44
N SER A 163 0.78 37.85 -38.46
CA SER A 163 0.65 39.26 -38.07
C SER A 163 1.98 39.83 -37.57
N TYR A 164 2.75 39.05 -36.78
CA TYR A 164 4.09 39.44 -36.34
C TYR A 164 5.04 39.60 -37.52
N SER A 165 5.09 38.61 -38.42
CA SER A 165 5.92 38.65 -39.62
C SER A 165 5.59 39.86 -40.50
N GLN A 166 4.31 40.18 -40.66
CA GLN A 166 3.86 41.36 -41.39
C GLN A 166 4.26 42.67 -40.70
N ALA A 167 4.18 42.74 -39.37
CA ALA A 167 4.63 43.89 -38.59
C ALA A 167 6.15 44.12 -38.74
N CYS A 168 6.97 43.08 -38.65
CA CYS A 168 8.42 43.16 -38.89
C CYS A 168 8.75 43.60 -40.32
N LEU A 169 8.07 43.04 -41.33
CA LEU A 169 8.26 43.46 -42.73
C LEU A 169 7.89 44.93 -42.96
N PHE A 170 6.87 45.43 -42.25
CA PHE A 170 6.49 46.84 -42.28
C PHE A 170 7.55 47.72 -41.62
N GLU A 171 8.04 47.33 -40.44
CA GLU A 171 9.15 48.01 -39.74
C GLU A 171 10.39 48.13 -40.65
N GLU A 172 10.83 47.03 -41.26
CA GLU A 172 11.97 47.01 -42.20
C GLU A 172 11.74 47.89 -43.43
N ARG A 173 10.50 47.98 -43.91
CA ARG A 173 10.16 48.87 -45.03
C ARG A 173 10.30 50.33 -44.62
N VAL A 174 9.72 50.71 -43.48
CA VAL A 174 9.80 52.09 -42.97
C VAL A 174 11.26 52.48 -42.71
N GLN A 175 12.06 51.58 -42.12
CA GLN A 175 13.48 51.84 -41.87
C GLN A 175 14.28 52.04 -43.15
N ARG A 176 14.00 51.26 -44.21
CA ARG A 176 14.60 51.48 -45.54
C ARG A 176 14.19 52.82 -46.15
N ASP A 177 12.94 53.23 -45.96
CA ASP A 177 12.44 54.51 -46.47
C ASP A 177 13.03 55.72 -45.72
N ILE A 178 13.27 55.58 -44.40
CA ILE A 178 14.05 56.55 -43.61
C ILE A 178 15.44 56.69 -44.23
N TYR A 179 16.18 55.60 -44.35
CA TYR A 179 17.55 55.62 -44.89
C TYR A 179 17.64 56.27 -46.28
N LYS A 180 16.70 55.96 -47.17
CA LYS A 180 16.62 56.59 -48.50
C LYS A 180 16.35 58.09 -48.41
N THR A 181 15.44 58.50 -47.51
CA THR A 181 15.05 59.91 -47.34
C THR A 181 16.17 60.71 -46.67
N GLU A 182 16.90 60.12 -45.71
CA GLU A 182 18.10 60.72 -45.09
C GLU A 182 19.18 60.96 -46.15
N ARG A 183 19.49 59.98 -46.99
CA ARG A 183 20.44 60.18 -48.11
C ARG A 183 20.02 61.29 -49.07
N GLN A 184 18.73 61.37 -49.40
CA GLN A 184 18.22 62.46 -50.22
C GLN A 184 18.40 63.80 -49.53
N TRP A 185 18.08 63.87 -48.24
CA TRP A 185 18.24 65.07 -47.42
C TRP A 185 19.71 65.51 -47.34
N GLU A 186 20.65 64.60 -47.08
CA GLU A 186 22.09 64.87 -47.06
C GLU A 186 22.60 65.41 -48.40
N SER A 187 22.19 64.79 -49.51
CA SER A 187 22.55 65.25 -50.86
C SER A 187 22.03 66.65 -51.17
N TRP A 188 20.78 66.94 -50.77
CA TRP A 188 20.19 68.27 -50.95
C TRP A 188 20.82 69.30 -50.04
N LYS A 189 21.15 68.93 -48.81
CA LYS A 189 21.84 69.80 -47.86
C LYS A 189 23.23 70.16 -48.37
N PHE A 190 23.99 69.17 -48.83
CA PHE A 190 25.30 69.41 -49.46
C PHE A 190 25.18 70.36 -50.66
N SER A 191 24.15 70.17 -51.49
CA SER A 191 23.88 71.06 -52.63
C SER A 191 23.54 72.48 -52.16
N ALA A 192 22.66 72.65 -51.18
CA ALA A 192 22.30 73.94 -50.61
C ALA A 192 23.50 74.64 -49.95
N ASP A 193 24.30 73.92 -49.16
CA ASP A 193 25.51 74.42 -48.52
C ASP A 193 26.53 74.89 -49.57
N SER A 194 26.69 74.14 -50.67
CA SER A 194 27.56 74.53 -51.78
C SER A 194 27.05 75.78 -52.53
N MET A 195 25.74 75.95 -52.63
CA MET A 195 25.12 77.12 -53.27
C MET A 195 25.35 78.39 -52.46
N VAL A 196 25.36 78.34 -51.13
CA VAL A 196 25.62 79.53 -50.27
C VAL A 196 26.93 80.23 -50.64
N TRP A 197 27.94 79.49 -51.08
CA TRP A 197 29.24 80.03 -51.49
C TRP A 197 29.25 80.68 -52.90
N MET A 198 28.18 80.52 -53.68
CA MET A 198 28.10 80.96 -55.09
C MET A 198 27.23 82.20 -55.34
N VAL A 199 26.63 82.83 -54.31
CA VAL A 199 25.65 83.94 -54.44
C VAL A 199 24.52 83.59 -55.43
N PRO A 200 23.73 82.52 -55.16
CA PRO A 200 22.70 82.06 -56.06
C PRO A 200 21.51 83.04 -56.04
N PRO A 201 20.69 83.07 -57.11
CA PRO A 201 19.39 83.74 -57.06
C PRO A 201 18.58 83.28 -55.83
N PRO A 202 17.97 84.20 -55.05
CA PRO A 202 17.21 83.85 -53.84
C PRO A 202 16.19 82.72 -54.06
N ALA A 203 15.53 82.70 -55.22
CA ALA A 203 14.55 81.67 -55.58
C ALA A 203 15.11 80.23 -55.61
N LEU A 204 16.38 80.03 -55.96
CA LEU A 204 17.01 78.71 -55.96
C LEU A 204 17.32 78.23 -54.54
N LEU A 205 17.75 79.15 -53.68
CA LEU A 205 17.99 78.86 -52.27
C LEU A 205 16.66 78.54 -51.56
N ASP A 206 15.61 79.32 -51.81
CA ASP A 206 14.27 79.08 -51.24
C ASP A 206 13.70 77.72 -51.67
N ALA A 207 13.90 77.33 -52.93
CA ALA A 207 13.47 76.01 -53.43
C ALA A 207 14.23 74.86 -52.77
N ALA A 208 15.54 75.02 -52.52
CA ALA A 208 16.35 74.04 -51.80
C ALA A 208 15.94 73.93 -50.32
N VAL A 209 15.70 75.07 -49.66
CA VAL A 209 15.20 75.12 -48.28
C VAL A 209 13.82 74.47 -48.17
N ASP A 210 12.88 74.77 -49.07
CA ASP A 210 11.55 74.16 -49.09
C ASP A 210 11.63 72.63 -49.32
N THR A 211 12.55 72.18 -50.18
CA THR A 211 12.80 70.74 -50.38
C THR A 211 13.34 70.08 -49.12
N LEU A 212 14.30 70.72 -48.43
CA LEU A 212 14.83 70.23 -47.17
C LEU A 212 13.77 70.19 -46.07
N LEU A 213 12.90 71.20 -45.97
CA LEU A 213 11.77 71.22 -45.03
C LEU A 213 10.76 70.10 -45.32
N LYS A 214 10.47 69.84 -46.60
CA LYS A 214 9.60 68.71 -47.01
C LYS A 214 10.21 67.35 -46.64
N LEU A 215 11.52 67.19 -46.87
CA LEU A 215 12.24 65.97 -46.52
C LEU A 215 12.31 65.78 -45.00
N ASP A 216 12.57 66.84 -44.24
CA ASP A 216 12.57 66.82 -42.77
C ASP A 216 11.19 66.44 -42.21
N LYS A 217 10.12 67.06 -42.72
CA LYS A 217 8.74 66.68 -42.36
C LYS A 217 8.46 65.21 -42.67
N LYS A 218 8.94 64.70 -43.81
CA LYS A 218 8.79 63.28 -44.19
C LYS A 218 9.60 62.38 -43.26
N LEU A 219 10.82 62.75 -42.86
CA LEU A 219 11.64 62.01 -41.90
C LEU A 219 10.97 61.93 -40.53
N ASN A 220 10.36 63.02 -40.05
CA ASN A 220 9.61 63.03 -38.80
C ASN A 220 8.37 62.10 -38.86
N GLN A 221 7.66 62.10 -40.00
CA GLN A 221 6.53 61.18 -40.24
C GLN A 221 6.97 59.72 -40.27
N LEU A 222 8.06 59.41 -40.98
CA LEU A 222 8.61 58.06 -41.06
C LEU A 222 9.15 57.58 -39.72
N SER A 223 9.80 58.45 -38.94
CA SER A 223 10.30 58.12 -37.60
C SER A 223 9.15 57.78 -36.63
N SER A 224 8.06 58.55 -36.71
CA SER A 224 6.83 58.25 -35.95
C SER A 224 6.21 56.92 -36.38
N ALA A 225 6.17 56.64 -37.69
CA ALA A 225 5.69 55.37 -38.22
C ALA A 225 6.57 54.18 -37.80
N LEU A 226 7.90 54.37 -37.74
CA LEU A 226 8.84 53.33 -37.28
C LEU A 226 8.61 53.01 -35.80
N TRP A 227 8.44 54.04 -34.97
CA TRP A 227 8.15 53.85 -33.55
C TRP A 227 6.84 53.08 -33.34
N GLN A 228 5.78 53.43 -34.10
CA GLN A 228 4.51 52.72 -34.03
C GLN A 228 4.65 51.26 -34.53
N ALA A 229 5.36 51.03 -35.64
CA ALA A 229 5.62 49.70 -36.17
C ALA A 229 6.35 48.80 -35.16
N LYS A 230 7.38 49.33 -34.48
CA LYS A 230 8.09 48.64 -33.40
C LYS A 230 7.18 48.29 -32.24
N LYS A 231 6.38 49.25 -31.78
CA LYS A 231 5.41 49.05 -30.70
C LYS A 231 4.39 47.95 -31.05
N ASP A 232 3.91 47.94 -32.30
CA ASP A 232 2.96 46.92 -32.77
C ASP A 232 3.62 45.54 -32.84
N ALA A 233 4.83 45.45 -33.39
CA ALA A 233 5.61 44.21 -33.44
C ALA A 233 5.89 43.65 -32.03
N ASP A 234 6.33 44.50 -31.09
CA ASP A 234 6.61 44.12 -29.70
C ASP A 234 5.32 43.66 -28.97
N SER A 235 4.19 44.34 -29.22
CA SER A 235 2.91 43.96 -28.63
C SER A 235 2.45 42.59 -29.13
N ILE A 236 2.59 42.31 -30.44
CA ILE A 236 2.27 41.01 -31.02
C ILE A 236 3.24 39.93 -30.50
N ARG A 237 4.52 40.26 -30.32
CA ARG A 237 5.54 39.36 -29.76
C ARG A 237 5.22 38.97 -28.32
N GLN A 238 4.78 39.91 -27.49
CA GLN A 238 4.36 39.62 -26.12
C GLN A 238 3.16 38.66 -26.11
N VAL A 239 2.17 38.91 -26.97
CA VAL A 239 1.02 38.01 -27.14
C VAL A 239 1.48 36.61 -27.56
N LEU A 240 2.47 36.46 -28.45
CA LEU A 240 3.05 35.17 -28.84
C LEU A 240 3.73 34.44 -27.66
N PHE A 241 4.45 35.17 -26.80
CA PHE A 241 5.15 34.58 -25.66
C PHE A 241 4.16 34.05 -24.62
N ASP A 242 3.18 34.88 -24.23
CA ASP A 242 2.12 34.50 -23.28
C ASP A 242 1.29 33.29 -23.80
N TYR A 243 1.25 33.12 -25.13
CA TYR A 243 0.58 32.03 -25.80
C TYR A 243 1.24 30.66 -25.63
N GLU A 244 2.56 30.60 -25.78
CA GLU A 244 3.32 29.36 -25.66
C GLU A 244 3.22 28.81 -24.24
N ASP A 245 3.27 29.70 -23.24
CA ASP A 245 3.09 29.35 -21.83
C ASP A 245 1.69 28.83 -21.54
N LEU A 246 0.63 29.47 -22.07
CA LEU A 246 -0.74 29.03 -21.84
C LEU A 246 -1.03 27.66 -22.48
N ASN A 247 -0.55 27.42 -23.70
CA ASN A 247 -0.71 26.13 -24.37
C ASN A 247 0.04 25.02 -23.65
N THR A 248 1.27 25.28 -23.21
CA THR A 248 2.06 24.34 -22.41
C THR A 248 1.34 24.00 -21.10
N TYR A 249 0.83 25.01 -20.40
CA TYR A 249 0.05 24.81 -19.17
C TYR A 249 -1.21 23.97 -19.41
N LYS A 250 -1.98 24.23 -20.49
CA LYS A 250 -3.17 23.45 -20.84
C LYS A 250 -2.83 22.01 -21.25
N GLU A 251 -1.74 21.80 -22.00
CA GLU A 251 -1.26 20.46 -22.31
C GLU A 251 -0.90 19.68 -21.03
N ILE A 252 -0.27 20.32 -20.04
CA ILE A 252 0.02 19.70 -18.73
C ILE A 252 -1.27 19.33 -17.99
N ILE A 253 -2.31 20.18 -18.01
CA ILE A 253 -3.61 19.87 -17.41
C ILE A 253 -4.24 18.66 -18.10
N LEU A 254 -4.29 18.64 -19.43
CA LEU A 254 -4.82 17.50 -20.20
C LEU A 254 -4.05 16.20 -19.91
N ASP A 255 -2.73 16.28 -19.77
CA ASP A 255 -1.89 15.12 -19.46
C ASP A 255 -2.16 14.61 -18.03
N LYS A 256 -2.41 15.50 -17.07
CA LYS A 256 -2.83 15.14 -15.71
C LYS A 256 -4.23 14.50 -15.68
N GLU A 257 -5.18 15.06 -16.42
CA GLU A 257 -6.55 14.53 -16.53
C GLU A 257 -6.58 13.16 -17.22
N GLU A 258 -5.79 12.98 -18.29
CA GLU A 258 -5.61 11.68 -18.94
C GLU A 258 -5.02 10.67 -17.97
N ALA A 259 -3.93 11.03 -17.27
CA ALA A 259 -3.27 10.15 -16.32
C ALA A 259 -4.21 9.74 -15.17
N LYS A 260 -5.04 10.67 -14.68
CA LYS A 260 -6.05 10.42 -13.65
C LYS A 260 -7.14 9.47 -14.17
N THR A 261 -7.75 9.79 -15.30
CA THR A 261 -8.80 8.96 -15.91
C THR A 261 -8.28 7.57 -16.24
N ARG A 262 -7.07 7.47 -16.80
CA ARG A 262 -6.38 6.21 -17.06
C ARG A 262 -6.18 5.41 -15.77
N ALA A 263 -5.73 6.05 -14.70
CA ALA A 263 -5.55 5.40 -13.41
C ALA A 263 -6.87 4.84 -12.87
N GLU A 264 -7.97 5.58 -13.01
CA GLU A 264 -9.32 5.15 -12.61
C GLU A 264 -9.81 3.96 -13.45
N LEU A 265 -9.65 3.99 -14.77
CA LEU A 265 -10.01 2.89 -15.67
C LEU A 265 -9.20 1.62 -15.36
N GLU A 266 -7.87 1.72 -15.28
CA GLU A 266 -6.97 0.62 -14.94
C GLU A 266 -7.28 0.05 -13.54
N SER A 267 -7.64 0.91 -12.59
CA SER A 267 -8.03 0.55 -11.23
C SER A 267 -9.33 -0.25 -11.17
N ASN A 268 -10.31 0.10 -12.01
CA ASN A 268 -11.68 -0.40 -11.92
C ASN A 268 -11.97 -1.57 -12.87
N ALA A 269 -11.04 -1.86 -13.79
CA ALA A 269 -11.17 -3.00 -14.68
C ALA A 269 -11.43 -4.31 -13.92
N ALA A 270 -12.42 -5.08 -14.39
CA ALA A 270 -12.74 -6.37 -13.80
C ALA A 270 -11.62 -7.37 -14.08
N VAL A 271 -11.13 -8.05 -13.05
CA VAL A 271 -10.04 -9.01 -13.13
C VAL A 271 -10.62 -10.41 -12.96
N GLU A 272 -10.24 -11.32 -13.85
CA GLU A 272 -10.64 -12.72 -13.76
C GLU A 272 -9.79 -13.50 -12.76
N VAL A 273 -8.45 -13.40 -12.87
CA VAL A 273 -7.52 -14.08 -11.97
C VAL A 273 -6.53 -13.10 -11.39
N PHE A 274 -6.36 -13.16 -10.09
CA PHE A 274 -5.33 -12.43 -9.37
C PHE A 274 -4.46 -13.42 -8.61
N SER A 275 -3.14 -13.33 -8.73
CA SER A 275 -2.24 -14.10 -7.86
C SER A 275 -0.96 -13.36 -7.55
N PHE A 276 -0.45 -13.57 -6.35
CA PHE A 276 0.80 -12.97 -5.89
C PHE A 276 1.37 -13.76 -4.72
N ASN A 277 2.67 -13.57 -4.52
CA ASN A 277 3.42 -14.18 -3.43
C ASN A 277 4.06 -13.08 -2.59
N TRP A 278 4.22 -13.32 -1.30
CA TRP A 278 4.98 -12.43 -0.42
C TRP A 278 5.69 -13.22 0.67
N LEU A 279 6.77 -12.65 1.16
CA LEU A 279 7.52 -13.18 2.29
C LEU A 279 7.25 -12.29 3.49
N THR A 280 7.11 -12.93 4.65
CA THR A 280 6.82 -12.28 5.91
C THR A 280 7.94 -12.58 6.88
N GLY A 281 8.61 -11.54 7.38
CA GLY A 281 9.48 -11.63 8.54
C GLY A 281 8.68 -11.49 9.81
N VAL A 282 8.90 -12.37 10.78
CA VAL A 282 8.16 -12.42 12.05
C VAL A 282 9.12 -12.19 13.20
N ALA A 283 8.76 -11.31 14.12
CA ALA A 283 9.43 -11.11 15.40
C ALA A 283 8.38 -10.96 16.50
N GLY A 284 8.60 -11.53 17.67
CA GLY A 284 7.67 -11.35 18.78
C GLY A 284 8.30 -11.59 20.13
N VAL A 285 7.70 -10.95 21.13
CA VAL A 285 8.08 -10.99 22.52
C VAL A 285 6.84 -11.21 23.36
N GLY A 286 6.95 -11.98 24.44
CA GLY A 286 5.83 -12.22 25.33
C GLY A 286 6.28 -12.50 26.74
N LYS A 287 5.31 -12.57 27.64
CA LYS A 287 5.56 -12.92 29.03
C LYS A 287 4.57 -13.94 29.52
N LYS A 288 5.06 -15.06 30.03
CA LYS A 288 4.26 -16.06 30.74
C LYS A 288 4.45 -15.88 32.24
N LYS A 289 3.35 -15.97 32.98
CA LYS A 289 3.37 -16.15 34.44
C LYS A 289 2.68 -17.46 34.76
N TYR A 290 3.25 -18.17 35.70
CA TYR A 290 2.71 -19.42 36.20
C TYR A 290 3.17 -19.59 37.64
N TYR A 291 2.51 -20.49 38.35
CA TYR A 291 2.90 -20.87 39.70
C TYR A 291 3.49 -22.28 39.65
N THR A 292 4.58 -22.52 40.37
CA THR A 292 5.14 -23.86 40.61
C THR A 292 4.86 -24.24 42.05
N TYR A 293 4.66 -25.53 42.28
CA TYR A 293 4.50 -26.09 43.62
C TYR A 293 5.62 -27.05 43.95
N ASP A 294 6.29 -26.82 45.08
CA ASP A 294 7.31 -27.71 45.61
C ASP A 294 6.97 -28.04 47.09
N PRO A 295 6.53 -29.28 47.39
CA PRO A 295 6.12 -29.65 48.74
C PRO A 295 7.29 -29.70 49.73
N ASP A 296 8.54 -29.78 49.25
CA ASP A 296 9.72 -29.94 50.11
C ASP A 296 10.20 -28.60 50.70
N LEU A 297 9.65 -27.47 50.24
CA LEU A 297 9.94 -26.14 50.76
C LEU A 297 9.06 -25.80 51.99
N GLN A 298 9.45 -24.75 52.72
CA GLN A 298 8.61 -24.18 53.80
C GLN A 298 7.27 -23.69 53.24
N TYR A 299 6.19 -23.79 54.01
CA TYR A 299 4.80 -23.57 53.55
C TYR A 299 4.58 -22.25 52.78
N ASP A 300 5.24 -21.18 53.18
CA ASP A 300 5.21 -19.86 52.54
C ASP A 300 6.00 -19.79 51.22
N LEU A 301 6.91 -20.73 51.00
CA LEU A 301 7.74 -20.88 49.81
C LEU A 301 7.29 -22.03 48.88
N GLN A 302 6.34 -22.87 49.31
CA GLN A 302 5.86 -24.01 48.51
C GLN A 302 5.22 -23.58 47.19
N ILE A 303 4.69 -22.36 47.09
CA ILE A 303 4.10 -21.82 45.86
C ILE A 303 4.94 -20.63 45.39
N GLU A 304 5.60 -20.79 44.25
CA GLU A 304 6.45 -19.75 43.68
C GLU A 304 5.85 -19.18 42.39
N GLU A 305 5.76 -17.85 42.29
CA GLU A 305 5.37 -17.16 41.06
C GLU A 305 6.57 -17.04 40.12
N GLN A 306 6.50 -17.77 39.01
CA GLN A 306 7.51 -17.72 37.96
C GLN A 306 7.09 -16.78 36.84
N LYS A 307 8.06 -16.01 36.33
CA LYS A 307 7.89 -15.11 35.18
C LYS A 307 8.88 -15.46 34.10
N LYS A 308 8.39 -15.77 32.91
CA LYS A 308 9.23 -16.13 31.78
C LYS A 308 8.98 -15.22 30.59
N GLU A 309 10.05 -14.63 30.08
CA GLU A 309 10.02 -13.97 28.79
C GLU A 309 10.12 -15.00 27.66
N THR A 310 9.27 -14.82 26.66
CA THR A 310 9.26 -15.62 25.45
C THR A 310 9.69 -14.77 24.26
N TYR A 311 10.37 -15.39 23.31
CA TYR A 311 10.87 -14.74 22.11
C TYR A 311 10.55 -15.63 20.91
N GLN A 312 10.15 -15.01 19.80
CA GLN A 312 9.90 -15.72 18.54
C GLN A 312 10.45 -14.93 17.36
N PHE A 313 11.08 -15.63 16.42
CA PHE A 313 11.58 -15.06 15.17
C PHE A 313 11.38 -16.05 14.04
N GLY A 314 11.04 -15.58 12.84
CA GLY A 314 10.89 -16.51 11.73
C GLY A 314 10.55 -15.88 10.40
N LEU A 315 10.31 -16.77 9.43
CA LEU A 315 9.99 -16.42 8.05
C LEU A 315 8.78 -17.23 7.59
N VAL A 316 7.90 -16.58 6.84
CA VAL A 316 6.68 -17.20 6.29
C VAL A 316 6.55 -16.82 4.82
N ILE A 317 6.51 -17.82 3.94
CA ILE A 317 6.14 -17.62 2.54
C ILE A 317 4.63 -17.73 2.41
N ASN A 318 4.04 -16.82 1.64
CA ASN A 318 2.61 -16.70 1.49
C ASN A 318 2.28 -16.62 0.00
N ARG A 319 1.19 -17.27 -0.39
CA ARG A 319 0.65 -17.27 -1.74
C ARG A 319 -0.85 -17.07 -1.68
N TYR A 320 -1.34 -16.12 -2.45
CA TYR A 320 -2.77 -15.91 -2.64
C TYR A 320 -3.11 -16.00 -4.12
N ARG A 321 -4.25 -16.65 -4.40
CA ARG A 321 -4.83 -16.71 -5.73
C ARG A 321 -6.34 -16.58 -5.65
N HIS A 322 -6.90 -15.59 -6.34
CA HIS A 322 -8.33 -15.40 -6.50
C HIS A 322 -8.73 -15.62 -7.96
N ASN A 323 -9.86 -16.28 -8.17
CA ASN A 323 -10.45 -16.48 -9.49
C ASN A 323 -11.94 -16.08 -9.43
N GLU A 324 -12.25 -14.93 -10.04
CA GLU A 324 -13.56 -14.32 -10.03
C GLU A 324 -14.56 -15.08 -10.91
N SER A 325 -14.13 -15.63 -12.06
CA SER A 325 -14.99 -16.45 -12.92
C SER A 325 -15.44 -17.74 -12.24
N LYS A 326 -14.51 -18.41 -11.54
CA LYS A 326 -14.78 -19.67 -10.82
C LYS A 326 -15.34 -19.43 -9.42
N LYS A 327 -15.44 -18.19 -8.96
CA LYS A 327 -15.85 -17.79 -7.61
C LYS A 327 -15.08 -18.54 -6.51
N ARG A 328 -13.76 -18.62 -6.66
CA ARG A 328 -12.86 -19.38 -5.77
C ARG A 328 -11.62 -18.58 -5.41
N ALA A 329 -11.21 -18.66 -4.14
CA ALA A 329 -9.91 -18.16 -3.71
C ALA A 329 -9.13 -19.23 -2.95
N TYR A 330 -7.81 -19.15 -3.06
CA TYR A 330 -6.85 -20.02 -2.41
C TYR A 330 -5.86 -19.14 -1.67
N TYR A 331 -5.60 -19.51 -0.42
CA TYR A 331 -4.56 -18.91 0.39
C TYR A 331 -3.70 -20.03 0.96
N LEU A 332 -2.39 -19.90 0.81
CA LEU A 332 -1.41 -20.83 1.35
C LEU A 332 -0.37 -20.00 2.09
N ASN A 333 -0.05 -20.39 3.31
CA ASN A 333 1.15 -19.95 3.98
C ASN A 333 1.94 -21.15 4.51
N ALA A 334 3.25 -21.01 4.52
CA ALA A 334 4.16 -21.98 5.13
C ALA A 334 5.32 -21.22 5.75
N GLY A 335 5.73 -21.63 6.95
CA GLY A 335 6.73 -20.88 7.69
C GLY A 335 7.55 -21.72 8.64
N VAL A 336 8.64 -21.11 9.08
CA VAL A 336 9.51 -21.62 10.13
C VAL A 336 9.70 -20.53 11.18
N LEU A 337 9.42 -20.86 12.43
CA LEU A 337 9.65 -19.99 13.58
C LEU A 337 10.66 -20.66 14.51
N ARG A 338 11.60 -19.88 15.03
CA ARG A 338 12.42 -20.24 16.18
C ARG A 338 11.85 -19.56 17.40
N MET A 339 11.54 -20.33 18.43
CA MET A 339 10.89 -19.85 19.63
C MET A 339 11.70 -20.24 20.86
N ARG A 340 11.82 -19.31 21.81
CA ARG A 340 12.29 -19.57 23.17
C ARG A 340 11.08 -19.53 24.08
N ASP A 341 10.71 -20.68 24.63
CA ASP A 341 9.51 -20.86 25.43
C ASP A 341 9.75 -21.89 26.55
N ASN A 342 8.69 -22.37 27.19
CA ASN A 342 8.73 -23.47 28.15
C ASN A 342 7.64 -24.53 27.83
N ASN A 343 7.67 -25.65 28.55
CA ASN A 343 6.67 -26.72 28.42
C ASN A 343 5.38 -26.49 29.22
N ALA A 344 5.21 -25.34 29.88
CA ALA A 344 4.08 -25.08 30.76
C ALA A 344 2.69 -25.24 30.09
N SER A 345 2.59 -24.98 28.78
CA SER A 345 1.33 -25.16 28.04
C SER A 345 0.87 -26.62 27.91
N PHE A 346 1.73 -27.58 28.23
CA PHE A 346 1.44 -29.01 28.11
C PHE A 346 1.36 -29.71 29.46
N LEU A 347 1.84 -29.08 30.52
CA LEU A 347 1.80 -29.69 31.84
C LEU A 347 0.41 -29.52 32.43
N PRO A 348 -0.13 -30.54 33.13
CA PRO A 348 -1.32 -30.35 33.93
C PRO A 348 -1.02 -29.37 35.07
N THR A 349 -2.04 -28.65 35.53
CA THR A 349 -1.96 -27.85 36.75
C THR A 349 -2.84 -28.48 37.82
N THR A 350 -2.40 -28.34 39.07
CA THR A 350 -3.17 -28.75 40.25
C THR A 350 -3.69 -27.50 40.94
N GLU A 351 -4.96 -27.52 41.36
CA GLU A 351 -5.52 -26.47 42.20
C GLU A 351 -4.99 -26.64 43.64
N ILE A 352 -4.29 -25.62 44.14
CA ILE A 352 -3.71 -25.60 45.48
C ILE A 352 -4.33 -24.45 46.26
N LYS A 353 -4.88 -24.76 47.43
CA LYS A 353 -5.47 -23.77 48.34
C LYS A 353 -4.51 -23.54 49.50
N GLN A 354 -4.07 -22.30 49.65
CA GLN A 354 -3.27 -21.86 50.77
C GLN A 354 -4.15 -21.04 51.71
N GLU A 355 -4.32 -21.53 52.94
CA GLU A 355 -5.11 -20.87 53.97
C GLU A 355 -4.18 -20.29 55.03
N VAL A 356 -4.42 -19.03 55.38
CA VAL A 356 -3.72 -18.34 56.45
C VAL A 356 -4.75 -17.83 57.43
N GLU A 357 -4.70 -18.33 58.66
CA GLU A 357 -5.49 -17.81 59.76
C GLU A 357 -4.80 -16.57 60.32
N LYS A 358 -5.52 -15.45 60.36
CA LYS A 358 -5.07 -14.22 61.00
C LYS A 358 -5.97 -13.95 62.20
N VAL A 359 -5.38 -13.98 63.38
CA VAL A 359 -6.04 -13.61 64.64
C VAL A 359 -5.82 -12.12 64.90
N ASP A 360 -6.90 -11.36 65.06
CA ASP A 360 -6.91 -9.94 65.37
C ASP A 360 -7.90 -9.67 66.52
N GLY A 361 -7.37 -9.59 67.75
CA GLY A 361 -8.18 -9.61 68.97
C GLY A 361 -8.97 -10.90 69.13
N ASP A 362 -10.29 -10.79 69.36
CA ASP A 362 -11.22 -11.93 69.47
C ASP A 362 -11.72 -12.45 68.11
N THR A 363 -11.17 -11.95 66.99
CA THR A 363 -11.61 -12.33 65.64
C THR A 363 -10.55 -13.17 64.95
N THR A 364 -10.89 -14.41 64.57
CA THR A 364 -10.09 -15.22 63.63
C THR A 364 -10.63 -15.04 62.22
N ARG A 365 -9.76 -14.63 61.29
CA ARG A 365 -10.09 -14.52 59.86
C ARG A 365 -9.23 -15.51 59.07
N THR A 366 -9.87 -16.40 58.32
CA THR A 366 -9.17 -17.27 57.35
C THR A 366 -9.10 -16.58 56.01
N ILE A 367 -7.88 -16.33 55.53
CA ILE A 367 -7.63 -15.82 54.18
C ILE A 367 -7.22 -17.03 53.33
N SER A 368 -8.12 -17.48 52.46
CA SER A 368 -7.84 -18.55 51.49
C SER A 368 -7.41 -17.96 50.16
N ARG A 369 -6.31 -18.45 49.60
CA ARG A 369 -5.82 -18.13 48.26
C ARG A 369 -5.72 -19.41 47.45
N THR A 370 -6.40 -19.43 46.31
CA THR A 370 -6.36 -20.56 45.38
C THR A 370 -5.40 -20.26 44.24
N TYR A 371 -4.54 -21.23 43.92
CA TYR A 371 -3.55 -21.17 42.85
C TYR A 371 -3.72 -22.37 41.93
N ASN A 372 -3.61 -22.17 40.62
CA ASN A 372 -3.36 -23.27 39.69
C ASN A 372 -1.85 -23.35 39.48
N ALA A 373 -1.23 -24.35 40.09
CA ALA A 373 0.22 -24.50 40.13
C ALA A 373 0.66 -25.78 39.41
N PHE A 374 1.83 -25.72 38.77
CA PHE A 374 2.49 -26.86 38.16
C PHE A 374 3.24 -27.65 39.22
N THR A 375 2.93 -28.94 39.35
CA THR A 375 3.65 -29.88 40.22
C THR A 375 4.84 -30.52 39.51
N ASP A 376 4.80 -30.54 38.18
CA ASP A 376 5.87 -31.07 37.35
C ASP A 376 6.89 -29.99 36.99
N PRO A 377 8.18 -30.34 36.79
CA PRO A 377 9.22 -29.38 36.51
C PRO A 377 9.02 -28.68 35.16
N ILE A 378 9.04 -27.35 35.21
CA ILE A 378 8.95 -26.51 34.01
C ILE A 378 10.33 -26.36 33.39
N GLN A 379 10.44 -26.86 32.17
CA GLN A 379 11.66 -26.82 31.39
C GLN A 379 11.60 -25.70 30.37
N ASN A 380 12.60 -24.82 30.44
CA ASN A 380 12.85 -23.85 29.38
C ASN A 380 13.37 -24.60 28.16
N ARG A 381 12.84 -24.25 26.99
CA ARG A 381 13.23 -24.89 25.75
C ARG A 381 13.40 -23.88 24.64
N LEU A 382 14.26 -24.27 23.72
CA LEU A 382 14.29 -23.70 22.39
C LEU A 382 13.57 -24.69 21.47
N GLN A 383 12.76 -24.15 20.56
CA GLN A 383 12.02 -24.98 19.62
C GLN A 383 11.98 -24.34 18.24
N TRP A 384 11.87 -25.19 17.23
CA TRP A 384 11.57 -24.81 15.87
C TRP A 384 10.15 -25.25 15.53
N SER A 385 9.29 -24.29 15.18
CA SER A 385 7.93 -24.54 14.73
C SER A 385 7.87 -24.44 13.21
N LEU A 386 7.59 -25.55 12.54
CA LEU A 386 7.32 -25.61 11.11
C LEU A 386 5.82 -25.67 10.92
N PHE A 387 5.24 -24.72 10.20
CA PHE A 387 3.80 -24.68 10.03
C PHE A 387 3.40 -24.46 8.58
N GLY A 388 2.19 -24.91 8.26
CA GLY A 388 1.56 -24.69 6.97
C GLY A 388 0.06 -24.55 7.13
N ASN A 389 -0.52 -23.52 6.53
CA ASN A 389 -1.96 -23.34 6.48
C ASN A 389 -2.43 -23.18 5.04
N TRP A 390 -3.51 -23.87 4.71
CA TRP A 390 -4.16 -23.80 3.42
C TRP A 390 -5.64 -23.51 3.60
N THR A 391 -6.10 -22.43 2.97
CA THR A 391 -7.50 -22.02 2.98
C THR A 391 -8.02 -22.02 1.55
N PHE A 392 -9.16 -22.69 1.36
CA PHE A 392 -9.91 -22.68 0.11
C PHE A 392 -11.28 -22.07 0.34
N LEU A 393 -11.58 -20.98 -0.36
CA LEU A 393 -12.79 -20.17 -0.15
C LEU A 393 -13.70 -20.19 -1.39
N PHE A 394 -14.98 -20.44 -1.15
CA PHE A 394 -16.08 -20.24 -2.09
C PHE A 394 -16.54 -18.78 -2.01
N THR A 395 -16.14 -17.94 -2.95
CA THR A 395 -16.23 -16.46 -2.78
C THR A 395 -17.67 -15.95 -2.81
N LYS A 396 -18.60 -16.65 -3.49
CA LYS A 396 -20.03 -16.29 -3.53
C LYS A 396 -20.70 -16.44 -2.16
N GLN A 397 -20.41 -17.53 -1.44
CA GLN A 397 -21.02 -17.85 -0.15
C GLN A 397 -20.14 -17.45 1.04
N MET A 398 -18.91 -16.98 0.76
CA MET A 398 -17.91 -16.65 1.76
C MET A 398 -17.71 -17.75 2.81
N SER A 399 -17.69 -18.99 2.34
CA SER A 399 -17.41 -20.16 3.16
C SER A 399 -16.20 -20.89 2.60
N GLY A 400 -15.60 -21.80 3.35
CA GLY A 400 -14.43 -22.50 2.86
C GLY A 400 -13.84 -23.53 3.80
N PHE A 401 -12.89 -24.29 3.28
CA PHE A 401 -12.11 -25.23 4.07
C PHE A 401 -10.81 -24.59 4.52
N HIS A 402 -10.40 -24.91 5.74
CA HIS A 402 -9.13 -24.51 6.30
C HIS A 402 -8.39 -25.75 6.81
N LEU A 403 -7.18 -25.96 6.31
CA LEU A 403 -6.26 -26.98 6.79
C LEU A 403 -5.08 -26.29 7.45
N SER A 404 -4.71 -26.76 8.63
CA SER A 404 -3.54 -26.29 9.37
C SER A 404 -2.67 -27.46 9.80
N THR A 405 -1.35 -27.27 9.78
CA THR A 405 -0.38 -28.22 10.31
C THR A 405 0.72 -27.46 11.02
N VAL A 406 1.14 -27.95 12.18
CA VAL A 406 2.22 -27.39 12.99
C VAL A 406 3.07 -28.53 13.50
N VAL A 407 4.37 -28.46 13.27
CA VAL A 407 5.37 -29.42 13.74
C VAL A 407 6.38 -28.67 14.60
N ASP A 408 6.35 -28.92 15.91
CA ASP A 408 7.28 -28.32 16.87
C ASP A 408 8.41 -29.30 17.18
N ILE A 409 9.61 -28.97 16.74
CA ILE A 409 10.84 -29.70 17.05
C ILE A 409 11.44 -29.05 18.30
N ARG A 410 11.41 -29.76 19.43
CA ARG A 410 11.76 -29.22 20.75
C ARG A 410 13.08 -29.79 21.23
N ASP A 411 13.91 -28.95 21.82
CA ASP A 411 15.11 -29.41 22.52
C ASP A 411 14.68 -30.26 23.73
N HIS A 412 15.19 -31.50 23.82
CA HIS A 412 14.98 -32.44 24.93
C HIS A 412 13.56 -32.94 25.19
N SER A 413 12.57 -32.66 24.32
CA SER A 413 11.17 -33.08 24.52
C SER A 413 10.52 -33.74 23.29
N GLY A 414 11.31 -34.23 22.34
CA GLY A 414 10.77 -34.85 21.12
C GLY A 414 10.08 -33.86 20.17
N THR A 415 9.33 -34.39 19.20
CA THR A 415 8.66 -33.61 18.17
C THR A 415 7.14 -33.65 18.35
N LEU A 416 6.48 -32.50 18.47
CA LEU A 416 5.02 -32.48 18.42
C LEU A 416 4.54 -32.24 17.00
N TRP A 417 3.47 -32.92 16.63
CA TRP A 417 2.77 -32.65 15.39
C TRP A 417 1.27 -32.47 15.66
N HIS A 418 0.78 -31.28 15.34
CA HIS A 418 -0.64 -30.94 15.36
C HIS A 418 -1.13 -30.75 13.93
N SER A 419 -2.35 -31.20 13.63
CA SER A 419 -3.03 -30.88 12.37
C SER A 419 -4.49 -30.55 12.64
N GLY A 420 -5.04 -29.58 11.92
CA GLY A 420 -6.42 -29.16 12.08
C GLY A 420 -7.15 -29.07 10.75
N LEU A 421 -8.46 -29.30 10.82
CA LEU A 421 -9.41 -29.07 9.75
C LEU A 421 -10.52 -28.16 10.30
N GLY A 422 -10.79 -27.07 9.60
CA GLY A 422 -11.85 -26.12 9.89
C GLY A 422 -12.74 -25.87 8.68
N PHE A 423 -13.97 -25.44 8.94
CA PHE A 423 -14.87 -24.92 7.91
C PHE A 423 -15.24 -23.48 8.25
N VAL A 424 -14.74 -22.52 7.47
CA VAL A 424 -14.97 -21.09 7.66
C VAL A 424 -16.33 -20.72 7.08
N ILE A 425 -17.11 -19.94 7.83
CA ILE A 425 -18.39 -19.37 7.44
C ILE A 425 -18.35 -17.88 7.77
N SER A 426 -18.34 -17.02 6.75
CA SER A 426 -18.44 -15.58 6.94
C SER A 426 -19.89 -15.11 6.83
N LEU A 427 -20.37 -14.43 7.88
CA LEU A 427 -21.63 -13.73 7.86
C LEU A 427 -21.41 -12.32 7.31
N LYS A 428 -22.17 -11.94 6.28
CA LYS A 428 -22.07 -10.61 5.65
C LYS A 428 -23.09 -9.63 6.17
N SER A 429 -22.69 -8.35 6.23
CA SER A 429 -23.63 -7.27 6.43
C SER A 429 -24.38 -6.97 5.13
N GLU A 430 -25.72 -6.96 5.18
CA GLU A 430 -26.57 -6.60 4.02
C GLU A 430 -26.21 -5.24 3.43
N LYS A 431 -25.78 -4.28 4.27
CA LYS A 431 -25.52 -2.91 3.85
C LYS A 431 -24.15 -2.69 3.18
N LYS A 432 -23.16 -3.53 3.48
CA LYS A 432 -21.75 -3.29 3.07
C LYS A 432 -21.15 -4.40 2.21
N ASP A 433 -21.86 -5.52 2.02
CA ASP A 433 -21.35 -6.74 1.36
C ASP A 433 -19.99 -7.21 1.91
N GLN A 434 -19.69 -6.86 3.16
CA GLN A 434 -18.46 -7.19 3.87
C GLN A 434 -18.75 -8.17 5.00
N PRO A 435 -17.82 -9.08 5.30
CA PRO A 435 -17.94 -9.98 6.44
C PRO A 435 -17.93 -9.15 7.73
N PHE A 436 -18.85 -9.43 8.65
CA PHE A 436 -18.88 -8.80 9.98
C PHE A 436 -18.59 -9.80 11.11
N ILE A 437 -18.80 -11.09 10.87
CA ILE A 437 -18.45 -12.19 11.76
C ILE A 437 -17.96 -13.35 10.90
N ASN A 438 -16.85 -13.98 11.31
CA ASN A 438 -16.42 -15.27 10.79
C ASN A 438 -16.57 -16.32 11.89
N LEU A 439 -17.26 -17.41 11.55
CA LEU A 439 -17.41 -18.60 12.39
C LEU A 439 -16.60 -19.73 11.76
N GLU A 440 -15.83 -20.45 12.56
CA GLU A 440 -15.06 -21.60 12.10
C GLU A 440 -15.22 -22.74 13.11
N PRO A 441 -16.21 -23.64 12.92
CA PRO A 441 -16.14 -24.97 13.54
C PRO A 441 -14.88 -25.68 13.07
N TYR A 442 -14.14 -26.27 14.00
CA TYR A 442 -12.89 -26.97 13.69
C TYR A 442 -12.71 -28.23 14.52
N ILE A 443 -11.89 -29.13 13.99
CA ILE A 443 -11.29 -30.25 14.70
C ILE A 443 -9.77 -30.13 14.60
N GLN A 444 -9.08 -30.30 15.72
CA GLN A 444 -7.64 -30.29 15.82
C GLN A 444 -7.15 -31.61 16.41
N PHE A 445 -6.33 -32.32 15.64
CA PHE A 445 -5.63 -33.52 16.04
C PHE A 445 -4.34 -33.10 16.75
N GLN A 446 -4.30 -33.23 18.08
CA GLN A 446 -3.13 -32.85 18.85
C GLN A 446 -2.19 -34.04 19.07
N ASP A 447 -0.89 -33.77 19.00
CA ASP A 447 0.18 -34.75 19.23
C ASP A 447 -0.05 -36.07 18.47
N ILE A 448 -0.05 -35.96 17.13
CA ILE A 448 -0.22 -37.09 16.21
C ILE A 448 0.85 -38.17 16.45
N LEU A 449 2.05 -37.76 16.87
CA LEU A 449 3.17 -38.65 17.13
C LEU A 449 3.11 -39.33 18.52
N ASN A 450 2.19 -38.91 19.39
CA ASN A 450 2.04 -39.45 20.75
C ASN A 450 3.31 -39.32 21.60
N GLU A 451 4.01 -38.19 21.51
CA GLU A 451 5.29 -37.99 22.18
C GLU A 451 5.14 -37.50 23.63
N TYR A 452 3.95 -37.01 24.03
CA TYR A 452 3.75 -36.39 25.34
C TYR A 452 2.88 -37.21 26.30
N ASP A 453 1.72 -37.69 25.85
CA ASP A 453 0.77 -38.44 26.69
C ASP A 453 0.55 -39.83 26.07
N GLN A 454 1.57 -40.68 26.22
CA GLN A 454 1.64 -42.01 25.57
C GLN A 454 0.45 -42.90 25.91
N ASP A 455 -0.14 -42.71 27.09
CA ASP A 455 -1.24 -43.52 27.62
C ASP A 455 -2.63 -43.02 27.18
N SER A 456 -2.72 -41.78 26.68
CA SER A 456 -3.96 -41.26 26.11
C SER A 456 -4.29 -41.90 24.76
N LYS A 457 -5.55 -42.31 24.60
CA LYS A 457 -6.07 -42.72 23.29
C LYS A 457 -6.13 -41.49 22.38
N PHE A 458 -5.75 -41.63 21.11
CA PHE A 458 -5.70 -40.54 20.12
C PHE A 458 -6.94 -39.62 20.11
N TYR A 459 -8.15 -40.19 20.19
CA TYR A 459 -9.39 -39.40 20.17
C TYR A 459 -9.60 -38.52 21.41
N LYS A 460 -8.96 -38.83 22.54
CA LYS A 460 -9.00 -38.02 23.77
C LYS A 460 -8.10 -36.79 23.70
N ARG A 461 -7.13 -36.79 22.78
CA ARG A 461 -6.23 -35.66 22.53
C ARG A 461 -6.79 -34.66 21.52
N ASN A 462 -7.88 -35.00 20.85
CA ASN A 462 -8.43 -34.15 19.80
C ASN A 462 -9.29 -33.05 20.42
N GLU A 463 -9.18 -31.87 19.85
CA GLU A 463 -9.97 -30.71 20.22
C GLU A 463 -11.03 -30.45 19.15
N ILE A 464 -12.27 -30.24 19.58
CA ILE A 464 -13.36 -29.80 18.70
C ILE A 464 -13.84 -28.48 19.27
N GLY A 465 -13.85 -27.44 18.44
CA GLY A 465 -14.14 -26.10 18.90
C GLY A 465 -14.84 -25.24 17.87
N LEU A 466 -15.18 -24.03 18.28
CA LEU A 466 -15.74 -22.98 17.44
C LEU A 466 -14.91 -21.71 17.63
N ARG A 467 -14.27 -21.25 16.56
CA ARG A 467 -13.55 -19.98 16.54
C ARG A 467 -14.47 -18.88 16.02
N ILE A 468 -14.49 -17.74 16.72
CA ILE A 468 -15.23 -16.54 16.32
C ILE A 468 -14.24 -15.41 16.07
N SER A 469 -14.28 -14.84 14.86
CA SER A 469 -13.43 -13.70 14.49
C SER A 469 -14.28 -12.53 14.03
N LEU A 470 -14.02 -11.36 14.60
CA LEU A 470 -14.68 -10.10 14.27
C LEU A 470 -13.72 -9.25 13.44
N PRO A 471 -13.87 -9.22 12.09
CA PRO A 471 -13.11 -8.28 11.29
C PRO A 471 -13.48 -6.85 11.68
N PHE A 472 -12.49 -5.98 11.87
CA PHE A 472 -12.72 -4.56 12.07
C PHE A 472 -11.86 -3.77 11.09
N ASN A 473 -12.43 -2.75 10.47
CA ASN A 473 -11.65 -1.82 9.65
C ASN A 473 -11.36 -0.59 10.50
N PHE A 474 -10.09 -0.35 10.84
CA PHE A 474 -9.69 1.03 11.15
C PHE A 474 -9.94 1.82 9.87
N TYR A 475 -10.98 2.65 9.87
CA TYR A 475 -11.35 3.50 8.74
C TYR A 475 -10.15 4.36 8.32
N THR A 476 -9.39 3.90 7.32
CA THR A 476 -8.48 4.74 6.55
C THR A 476 -9.22 5.25 5.31
N SER A 477 -10.38 5.89 5.51
CA SER A 477 -11.00 6.69 4.43
C SER A 477 -10.00 7.70 3.86
N LYS A 478 -9.07 8.17 4.70
CA LYS A 478 -7.99 9.07 4.31
C LYS A 478 -6.89 8.46 3.44
N ILE A 479 -6.62 7.16 3.43
CA ILE A 479 -5.51 6.63 2.60
C ILE A 479 -5.90 6.55 1.12
N ASN A 480 -7.16 6.23 0.83
CA ASN A 480 -7.68 6.36 -0.54
C ASN A 480 -7.86 7.83 -0.94
N ASP A 481 -8.21 8.72 0.01
CA ASP A 481 -8.25 10.17 -0.26
C ASP A 481 -6.86 10.81 -0.41
N TYR A 482 -5.80 10.30 0.22
CA TYR A 482 -4.45 10.83 0.05
C TYR A 482 -3.90 10.59 -1.37
N ALA A 483 -4.39 9.58 -2.08
CA ALA A 483 -4.10 9.36 -3.50
C ALA A 483 -4.86 10.33 -4.43
N SER A 484 -5.98 10.91 -3.98
CA SER A 484 -6.80 11.84 -4.77
C SER A 484 -6.65 13.31 -4.37
N GLN A 485 -6.23 13.62 -3.14
CA GLN A 485 -6.20 14.99 -2.58
C GLN A 485 -4.84 15.68 -2.64
N LYS A 486 -3.74 15.01 -3.04
CA LYS A 486 -2.45 15.69 -3.28
C LYS A 486 -2.35 16.37 -4.66
N VAL A 487 -3.49 16.68 -5.28
CA VAL A 487 -3.62 17.41 -6.55
C VAL A 487 -4.69 18.51 -6.41
N ARG A 488 -4.62 19.30 -5.35
CA ARG A 488 -5.22 20.64 -5.30
C ARG A 488 -4.14 21.67 -5.10
#